data_AF-A0A5M9JYA9-F1
#
_entry.id   AF-A0A5M9JYA9-F1
#
_cell.length_a   1.000
_cell.length_b   1.000
_cell.length_c   1.000
_cell.angle_alpha   90.00
_cell.angle_beta   90.00
_cell.angle_gamma   90.00
#
_symmetry.space_group_name_H-M   'P 1'
#
loop_
_entity.id
_entity.type
_entity.pdbx_description
1 polymer ?
#
loop_
_entity_poly.entity_id
_entity_poly.type
_entity_poly.pdbx_seq_one_letter_code
_entity_poly.pdbx_strand_id
1 'polypeptide(L)'
;MKMKEVQTLASTASLPRRSKDVRVDRNGVTCYDEEITNIVNYTYDFEITSPQAWTRATSALLDAIGAGFESITTSAELSQLIGPNFPSPDTIPNGFKLPGTKYQLDMVKGAFDMGAMIRYLNHNDVFLGAEWTHPSDNLGAILSTADVLTRVATSKDDQKSILTMRHVLVALIKAYEIQGCFQGKNAFNKAGLDDVILVKVASTAVVSWLMGLSKEQAKAAVSHAWVDGNPLRAYRQFPNVGPRKNWAAGDACMRAVQLALVAKTGQAGVKTALSAPRCGFYDVLFRGNTFDLPRPFGTSVIENVFFKVYATESHGMTALEAALPNLRGVERKEGVRERHQEYPRADPRKRQWSS
;
A
#
# COMPACT_ATOMS: atom_id res chain seq x y z
N MET A 1 -50.90 34.78 1.25
CA MET A 1 -49.80 34.23 2.06
C MET A 1 -48.56 34.19 1.16
N LYS A 2 -47.62 35.14 1.33
CA LYS A 2 -46.41 35.26 0.49
C LYS A 2 -45.40 34.19 0.89
N MET A 3 -44.89 33.42 -0.07
CA MET A 3 -43.73 32.54 0.15
C MET A 3 -42.52 33.40 0.47
N LYS A 4 -41.88 33.14 1.61
CA LYS A 4 -40.58 33.71 1.97
C LYS A 4 -39.50 32.86 1.30
N GLU A 5 -38.76 33.44 0.36
CA GLU A 5 -37.47 32.91 -0.05
C GLU A 5 -36.52 32.92 1.16
N VAL A 6 -36.01 31.74 1.50
CA VAL A 6 -34.89 31.61 2.44
C VAL A 6 -33.63 31.88 1.62
N GLN A 7 -33.08 33.09 1.76
CA GLN A 7 -31.73 33.39 1.30
C GLN A 7 -30.75 32.58 2.15
N THR A 8 -30.27 31.46 1.61
CA THR A 8 -29.08 30.79 2.13
C THR A 8 -27.87 31.65 1.81
N LEU A 9 -27.41 32.43 2.80
CA LEU A 9 -26.06 32.98 2.82
C LEU A 9 -25.07 31.82 2.92
N ALA A 10 -24.77 31.19 1.77
CA ALA A 10 -23.58 30.39 1.64
C ALA A 10 -22.39 31.35 1.79
N SER A 11 -21.81 31.37 3.00
CA SER A 11 -20.54 32.00 3.28
C SER A 11 -19.53 31.54 2.23
N THR A 12 -19.23 32.42 1.27
CA THR A 12 -18.08 32.30 0.37
C THR A 12 -16.82 32.62 1.17
N ALA A 13 -16.55 31.84 2.22
CA ALA A 13 -15.25 31.84 2.86
C ALA A 13 -14.27 31.27 1.84
N SER A 14 -13.70 32.15 1.01
CA SER A 14 -12.56 31.83 0.17
C SER A 14 -11.48 31.29 1.10
N LEU A 15 -11.07 30.04 0.89
CA LEU A 15 -9.90 29.47 1.56
C LEU A 15 -8.77 30.50 1.48
N PRO A 16 -8.11 30.84 2.61
CA PRO A 16 -7.05 31.84 2.61
C PRO A 16 -5.98 31.43 1.59
N ARG A 17 -5.66 32.37 0.67
CA ARG A 17 -4.70 32.11 -0.41
C ARG A 17 -3.33 31.85 0.19
N ARG A 18 -2.83 30.62 0.06
CA ARG A 18 -1.43 30.34 0.28
C ARG A 18 -0.65 30.90 -0.92
N SER A 19 0.02 32.04 -0.74
CA SER A 19 1.13 32.42 -1.62
C SER A 19 2.38 31.71 -1.10
N LYS A 20 2.49 30.40 -1.31
CA LYS A 20 3.79 29.76 -1.14
C LYS A 20 4.62 30.12 -2.37
N ASP A 21 5.76 30.76 -2.15
CA ASP A 21 6.74 31.02 -3.20
C ASP A 21 7.09 29.69 -3.87
N VAL A 22 6.79 29.58 -5.16
CA VAL A 22 7.15 28.43 -5.97
C VAL A 22 8.67 28.37 -6.01
N ARG A 23 9.26 27.31 -5.46
CA ARG A 23 10.72 27.13 -5.56
C ARG A 23 11.11 26.98 -7.03
N VAL A 24 12.08 27.76 -7.45
CA VAL A 24 12.71 27.68 -8.77
C VAL A 24 14.20 27.40 -8.61
N ASP A 25 14.80 26.73 -9.58
CA ASP A 25 16.24 26.51 -9.63
C ASP A 25 16.98 27.79 -10.09
N ARG A 26 18.31 27.69 -10.24
CA ARG A 26 19.17 28.81 -10.69
C ARG A 26 18.81 29.34 -12.09
N ASN A 27 18.08 28.56 -12.88
CA ASN A 27 17.64 28.92 -14.23
C ASN A 27 16.18 29.40 -14.26
N GLY A 28 15.53 29.57 -13.09
CA GLY A 28 14.14 29.98 -12.99
C GLY A 28 13.14 28.87 -13.29
N VAL A 29 13.58 27.61 -13.40
CA VAL A 29 12.69 26.47 -13.65
C VAL A 29 12.10 26.01 -12.32
N THR A 30 10.77 25.89 -12.25
CA THR A 30 10.10 25.36 -11.06
C THR A 30 10.70 24.03 -10.64
N CYS A 31 10.96 23.87 -9.34
CA CYS A 31 11.42 22.64 -8.71
C CYS A 31 10.23 21.76 -8.30
N TYR A 32 10.47 20.46 -8.18
CA TYR A 32 9.52 19.60 -7.48
C TYR A 32 9.42 19.97 -6.01
N ASP A 33 8.26 19.72 -5.41
CA ASP A 33 8.07 19.81 -3.96
C ASP A 33 9.19 19.05 -3.21
N GLU A 34 9.61 19.60 -2.07
CA GLU A 34 10.78 19.11 -1.33
C GLU A 34 10.58 17.68 -0.87
N GLU A 35 9.36 17.32 -0.46
CA GLU A 35 8.98 15.99 -0.01
C GLU A 35 9.14 14.96 -1.14
N ILE A 36 8.77 15.30 -2.38
CA ILE A 36 8.96 14.44 -3.56
C ILE A 36 10.45 14.27 -3.83
N THR A 37 11.21 15.36 -3.78
CA THR A 37 12.66 15.33 -3.97
C THR A 37 13.36 14.47 -2.91
N ASN A 38 12.95 14.59 -1.64
CA ASN A 38 13.50 13.84 -0.52
C ASN A 38 13.18 12.34 -0.63
N ILE A 39 11.96 11.98 -1.03
CA ILE A 39 11.60 10.58 -1.31
C ILE A 39 12.56 10.00 -2.35
N VAL A 40 12.70 10.66 -3.50
CA VAL A 40 13.52 10.14 -4.61
C VAL A 40 15.01 10.10 -4.25
N ASN A 41 15.55 11.14 -3.62
CA ASN A 41 16.95 11.14 -3.19
C ASN A 41 17.21 10.01 -2.19
N TYR A 42 16.33 9.80 -1.21
CA TYR A 42 16.45 8.68 -0.30
C TYR A 42 16.37 7.34 -1.04
N THR A 43 15.42 7.16 -1.96
CA THR A 43 15.29 5.92 -2.72
C THR A 43 16.54 5.58 -3.53
N TYR A 44 17.20 6.58 -4.12
CA TYR A 44 18.32 6.38 -5.04
C TYR A 44 19.69 6.41 -4.37
N ASP A 45 19.88 7.26 -3.35
CA ASP A 45 21.22 7.59 -2.84
C ASP A 45 21.50 7.02 -1.46
N PHE A 46 20.46 6.75 -0.65
CA PHE A 46 20.66 6.28 0.71
C PHE A 46 21.21 4.85 0.72
N GLU A 47 22.35 4.66 1.37
CA GLU A 47 22.98 3.36 1.58
C GLU A 47 22.49 2.73 2.89
N ILE A 48 22.02 1.48 2.80
CA ILE A 48 21.54 0.73 3.98
C ILE A 48 22.71 -0.02 4.61
N THR A 49 23.20 0.50 5.73
CA THR A 49 24.34 -0.07 6.47
C THR A 49 23.93 -0.82 7.75
N SER A 50 22.70 -0.64 8.25
CA SER A 50 22.22 -1.25 9.49
C SER A 50 22.03 -2.77 9.36
N PRO A 51 22.78 -3.60 10.12
CA PRO A 51 22.58 -5.05 10.13
C PRO A 51 21.18 -5.45 10.64
N GLN A 52 20.64 -4.69 11.61
CA GLN A 52 19.31 -4.94 12.14
C GLN A 52 18.24 -4.74 11.07
N ALA A 53 18.37 -3.70 10.24
CA ALA A 53 17.45 -3.46 9.13
C ALA A 53 17.41 -4.64 8.16
N TRP A 54 18.56 -5.23 7.82
CA TRP A 54 18.64 -6.41 6.94
C TRP A 54 17.97 -7.66 7.55
N THR A 55 18.26 -7.95 8.82
CA THR A 55 17.64 -9.08 9.53
C THR A 55 16.13 -8.90 9.59
N ARG A 56 15.66 -7.71 9.95
CA ARG A 56 14.25 -7.38 10.10
C ARG A 56 13.50 -7.35 8.78
N ALA A 57 14.12 -6.85 7.71
CA ALA A 57 13.57 -6.91 6.35
C ALA A 57 13.39 -8.35 5.87
N THR A 58 14.35 -9.22 6.19
CA THR A 58 14.25 -10.66 5.88
C THR A 58 13.08 -11.29 6.63
N SER A 59 12.93 -11.00 7.93
CA SER A 59 11.77 -11.46 8.71
C SER A 59 10.46 -10.94 8.13
N ALA A 60 10.38 -9.65 7.76
CA ALA A 60 9.17 -9.05 7.20
C ALA A 60 8.78 -9.65 5.85
N LEU A 61 9.76 -9.94 5.00
CA LEU A 61 9.50 -10.64 3.74
C LEU A 61 8.89 -12.02 3.96
N LEU A 62 9.47 -12.81 4.88
CA LEU A 62 8.99 -14.17 5.17
C LEU A 62 7.62 -14.17 5.82
N ASP A 63 7.39 -13.27 6.79
CA ASP A 63 6.11 -13.06 7.47
C ASP A 63 4.99 -12.69 6.47
N ALA A 64 5.23 -11.70 5.61
CA ALA A 64 4.27 -11.26 4.61
C ALA A 64 3.93 -12.35 3.58
N ILE A 65 4.93 -13.12 3.12
CA ILE A 65 4.68 -14.27 2.24
C ILE A 65 3.85 -15.34 2.96
N GLY A 66 4.14 -15.59 4.24
CA GLY A 66 3.36 -16.50 5.09
C GLY A 66 1.90 -16.07 5.21
N ALA A 67 1.64 -14.79 5.52
CA ALA A 67 0.30 -14.21 5.55
C ALA A 67 -0.41 -14.32 4.18
N GLY A 68 0.33 -14.19 3.08
CA GLY A 68 -0.16 -14.42 1.73
C GLY A 68 -0.63 -15.86 1.48
N PHE A 69 0.17 -16.85 1.92
CA PHE A 69 -0.20 -18.26 1.80
C PHE A 69 -1.39 -18.63 2.68
N GLU A 70 -1.45 -18.13 3.91
CA GLU A 70 -2.62 -18.31 4.78
C GLU A 70 -3.87 -17.72 4.12
N SER A 71 -3.77 -16.51 3.57
CA SER A 71 -4.89 -15.82 2.95
C SER A 71 -5.44 -16.60 1.75
N ILE A 72 -4.59 -17.04 0.82
CA ILE A 72 -5.07 -17.74 -0.38
C ILE A 72 -5.62 -19.15 -0.08
N THR A 73 -5.15 -19.79 0.99
CA THR A 73 -5.60 -21.15 1.37
C THR A 73 -6.87 -21.14 2.20
N THR A 74 -7.14 -20.06 2.95
CA THR A 74 -8.26 -20.02 3.91
C THR A 74 -9.39 -19.07 3.51
N SER A 75 -9.15 -18.11 2.62
CA SER A 75 -10.18 -17.14 2.18
C SER A 75 -10.71 -17.43 0.79
N ALA A 76 -11.94 -17.96 0.72
CA ALA A 76 -12.62 -18.19 -0.55
C ALA A 76 -12.91 -16.88 -1.32
N GLU A 77 -13.15 -15.77 -0.62
CA GLU A 77 -13.38 -14.46 -1.23
C GLU A 77 -12.12 -13.94 -1.95
N LEU A 78 -10.94 -14.10 -1.34
CA LEU A 78 -9.68 -13.77 -1.98
C LEU A 78 -9.41 -14.68 -3.19
N SER A 79 -9.62 -16.00 -3.06
CA SER A 79 -9.38 -16.95 -4.15
C SER A 79 -10.20 -16.63 -5.40
N GLN A 80 -11.38 -16.02 -5.24
CA GLN A 80 -12.23 -15.57 -6.35
C GLN A 80 -11.81 -14.22 -6.92
N LEU A 81 -11.11 -13.40 -6.14
CA LEU A 81 -10.67 -12.05 -6.52
C LEU A 81 -9.36 -12.07 -7.34
N ILE A 82 -8.45 -12.97 -7.02
CA ILE A 82 -7.13 -13.07 -7.67
C ILE A 82 -7.15 -13.93 -8.95
N GLY A 83 -6.15 -13.77 -9.82
CA GLY A 83 -6.06 -14.46 -11.10
C GLY A 83 -5.96 -13.51 -12.29
N PRO A 84 -5.97 -14.00 -13.54
CA PRO A 84 -5.88 -13.12 -14.69
C PRO A 84 -7.09 -12.18 -14.80
N ASN A 85 -6.84 -10.95 -15.23
CA ASN A 85 -7.92 -10.07 -15.66
C ASN A 85 -8.65 -10.71 -16.85
N PHE A 86 -9.97 -10.65 -16.90
CA PHE A 86 -10.70 -11.10 -18.08
C PHE A 86 -10.39 -10.19 -19.30
N PRO A 87 -10.14 -10.71 -20.50
CA PRO A 87 -10.06 -12.12 -20.93
C PRO A 87 -8.61 -12.66 -21.05
N SER A 88 -7.67 -12.16 -20.26
CA SER A 88 -6.26 -12.58 -20.28
C SER A 88 -6.08 -14.06 -19.90
N PRO A 89 -5.03 -14.73 -20.43
CA PRO A 89 -4.74 -16.11 -20.08
C PRO A 89 -4.17 -16.24 -18.66
N ASP A 90 -4.31 -17.43 -18.08
CA ASP A 90 -3.71 -17.80 -16.78
C ASP A 90 -2.18 -17.72 -16.77
N THR A 91 -1.53 -17.73 -17.94
CA THR A 91 -0.08 -17.72 -18.09
C THR A 91 0.35 -16.75 -19.18
N ILE A 92 1.07 -15.71 -18.77
CA ILE A 92 1.70 -14.72 -19.64
C ILE A 92 3.21 -14.99 -19.68
N PRO A 93 3.82 -15.13 -20.87
CA PRO A 93 5.27 -15.32 -20.99
C PRO A 93 6.05 -14.24 -20.24
N ASN A 94 7.05 -14.65 -19.47
CA ASN A 94 7.85 -13.78 -18.59
C ASN A 94 7.04 -12.98 -17.55
N GLY A 95 5.76 -13.31 -17.34
CA GLY A 95 4.92 -12.70 -16.32
C GLY A 95 5.33 -13.09 -14.89
N PHE A 96 4.78 -12.38 -13.91
CA PHE A 96 4.95 -12.62 -12.49
C PHE A 96 4.33 -13.95 -12.08
N LYS A 97 5.10 -14.84 -11.48
CA LYS A 97 4.56 -16.08 -10.91
C LYS A 97 3.99 -15.78 -9.52
N LEU A 98 2.67 -15.77 -9.40
CA LEU A 98 2.01 -15.50 -8.13
C LEU A 98 2.19 -16.71 -7.18
N PRO A 99 2.93 -16.57 -6.06
CA PRO A 99 3.28 -17.69 -5.20
C PRO A 99 2.07 -18.47 -4.71
N GLY A 100 2.16 -19.80 -4.67
CA GLY A 100 1.08 -20.67 -4.17
C GLY A 100 -0.09 -20.86 -5.14
N THR A 101 0.05 -20.38 -6.38
CA THR A 101 -0.97 -20.52 -7.43
C THR A 101 -0.35 -21.02 -8.74
N LYS A 102 -1.20 -21.36 -9.71
CA LYS A 102 -0.78 -21.66 -11.09
C LYS A 102 -0.58 -20.41 -11.96
N TYR A 103 -0.92 -19.22 -11.45
CA TYR A 103 -1.01 -18.03 -12.27
C TYR A 103 0.36 -17.43 -12.58
N GLN A 104 0.53 -17.02 -13.83
CA GLN A 104 1.64 -16.20 -14.27
C GLN A 104 1.09 -14.95 -14.97
N LEU A 105 1.13 -13.83 -14.26
CA LEU A 105 0.35 -12.61 -14.56
C LEU A 105 1.23 -11.49 -15.11
N ASP A 106 0.64 -10.46 -15.70
CA ASP A 106 1.41 -9.26 -16.02
C ASP A 106 1.84 -8.53 -14.71
N MET A 107 2.82 -7.64 -14.83
CA MET A 107 3.40 -6.94 -13.67
C MET A 107 2.36 -6.14 -12.86
N VAL A 108 1.35 -5.59 -13.52
CA VAL A 108 0.33 -4.73 -12.89
C VAL A 108 -0.66 -5.61 -12.12
N LYS A 109 -1.22 -6.65 -12.76
CA LYS A 109 -2.14 -7.58 -12.08
C LYS A 109 -1.43 -8.41 -11.01
N GLY A 110 -0.17 -8.79 -11.24
CA GLY A 110 0.65 -9.45 -10.23
C GLY A 110 0.87 -8.62 -8.97
N ALA A 111 1.00 -7.29 -9.12
CA ALA A 111 1.13 -6.38 -7.99
C ALA A 111 -0.16 -6.25 -7.18
N PHE A 112 -1.32 -6.22 -7.86
CA PHE A 112 -2.63 -6.29 -7.20
C PHE A 112 -2.77 -7.58 -6.41
N ASP A 113 -2.54 -8.73 -7.05
CA ASP A 113 -2.80 -10.05 -6.46
C ASP A 113 -1.89 -10.35 -5.29
N MET A 114 -0.59 -10.06 -5.42
CA MET A 114 0.35 -10.28 -4.32
C MET A 114 0.04 -9.35 -3.13
N GLY A 115 -0.25 -8.07 -3.38
CA GLY A 115 -0.61 -7.14 -2.32
C GLY A 115 -1.93 -7.50 -1.63
N ALA A 116 -2.94 -7.91 -2.40
CA ALA A 116 -4.21 -8.39 -1.86
C ALA A 116 -4.01 -9.67 -1.04
N MET A 117 -3.20 -10.62 -1.51
CA MET A 117 -2.87 -11.84 -0.77
C MET A 117 -2.22 -11.55 0.58
N ILE A 118 -1.18 -10.71 0.61
CA ILE A 118 -0.48 -10.37 1.86
C ILE A 118 -1.44 -9.73 2.87
N ARG A 119 -2.30 -8.83 2.40
CA ARG A 119 -3.12 -7.98 3.27
C ARG A 119 -4.42 -8.63 3.72
N TYR A 120 -4.93 -9.65 3.02
CA TYR A 120 -6.36 -9.97 3.05
C TYR A 120 -6.91 -10.30 4.43
N LEU A 121 -6.22 -11.18 5.16
CA LEU A 121 -6.61 -11.59 6.51
C LEU A 121 -6.19 -10.62 7.61
N ASN A 122 -5.49 -9.53 7.25
CA ASN A 122 -4.94 -8.57 8.20
C ASN A 122 -3.95 -9.21 9.19
N HIS A 123 -3.24 -10.27 8.79
CA HIS A 123 -2.25 -10.97 9.62
C HIS A 123 -0.81 -10.47 9.39
N ASN A 124 -0.59 -9.68 8.33
CA ASN A 124 0.69 -9.05 8.06
C ASN A 124 1.02 -7.93 9.06
N ASP A 125 2.29 -7.50 9.02
CA ASP A 125 2.88 -6.52 9.92
C ASP A 125 2.10 -5.20 10.09
N VAL A 126 2.44 -4.43 11.11
CA VAL A 126 1.85 -3.11 11.36
C VAL A 126 2.89 -2.14 11.90
N PHE A 127 2.82 -0.88 11.47
CA PHE A 127 3.56 0.22 12.07
C PHE A 127 2.58 1.26 12.63
N LEU A 128 2.90 1.79 13.81
CA LEU A 128 1.99 2.64 14.58
C LEU A 128 2.53 4.08 14.59
N GLY A 129 1.69 5.03 14.16
CA GLY A 129 1.98 6.47 14.19
C GLY A 129 0.72 7.30 14.39
N ALA A 130 0.69 8.51 13.83
CA ALA A 130 -0.52 9.33 13.76
C ALA A 130 -1.58 8.70 12.83
N GLU A 131 -1.11 7.92 11.85
CA GLU A 131 -1.86 6.95 11.07
C GLU A 131 -1.32 5.54 11.38
N TRP A 132 -2.14 4.51 11.17
CA TRP A 132 -1.72 3.10 11.32
C TRP A 132 -1.66 2.48 9.94
N THR A 133 -0.52 1.90 9.57
CA THR A 133 -0.38 1.27 8.27
C THR A 133 0.30 -0.09 8.33
N HIS A 134 0.28 -0.79 7.19
CA HIS A 134 0.93 -2.08 6.99
C HIS A 134 2.00 -1.94 5.90
N PRO A 135 3.27 -1.63 6.25
CA PRO A 135 4.28 -1.37 5.23
C PRO A 135 4.65 -2.60 4.38
N SER A 136 4.41 -3.82 4.87
CA SER A 136 4.58 -5.06 4.08
C SER A 136 3.71 -5.09 2.83
N ASP A 137 2.63 -4.31 2.76
CA ASP A 137 1.76 -4.25 1.59
C ASP A 137 2.53 -3.90 0.30
N ASN A 138 3.56 -3.04 0.41
CA ASN A 138 4.40 -2.64 -0.73
C ASN A 138 5.11 -3.83 -1.42
N LEU A 139 5.24 -4.98 -0.75
CA LEU A 139 5.81 -6.19 -1.36
C LEU A 139 5.04 -6.62 -2.61
N GLY A 140 3.74 -6.33 -2.70
CA GLY A 140 2.97 -6.62 -3.91
C GLY A 140 3.60 -5.99 -5.15
N ALA A 141 3.84 -4.68 -5.10
CA ALA A 141 4.48 -3.94 -6.19
C ALA A 141 5.96 -4.35 -6.40
N ILE A 142 6.70 -4.54 -5.30
CA ILE A 142 8.13 -4.87 -5.34
C ILE A 142 8.38 -6.25 -5.98
N LEU A 143 7.72 -7.30 -5.49
CA LEU A 143 7.94 -8.67 -5.97
C LEU A 143 7.47 -8.84 -7.41
N SER A 144 6.29 -8.31 -7.75
CA SER A 144 5.77 -8.37 -9.12
C SER A 144 6.70 -7.69 -10.12
N THR A 145 7.19 -6.49 -9.77
CA THR A 145 8.16 -5.76 -10.60
C THR A 145 9.47 -6.51 -10.73
N ALA A 146 10.06 -6.92 -9.62
CA ALA A 146 11.38 -7.55 -9.62
C ALA A 146 11.39 -8.87 -10.39
N ASP A 147 10.39 -9.73 -10.19
CA ASP A 147 10.31 -11.03 -10.86
C ASP A 147 10.07 -10.87 -12.37
N VAL A 148 9.15 -9.99 -12.80
CA VAL A 148 8.91 -9.75 -14.23
C VAL A 148 10.17 -9.19 -14.92
N LEU A 149 10.82 -8.18 -14.32
CA LEU A 149 12.04 -7.61 -14.90
C LEU A 149 13.16 -8.66 -15.00
N THR A 150 13.36 -9.45 -13.95
CA THR A 150 14.35 -10.54 -13.97
C THR A 150 14.02 -11.59 -15.02
N ARG A 151 12.75 -12.03 -15.15
CA ARG A 151 12.33 -13.00 -16.18
C ARG A 151 12.57 -12.47 -17.59
N VAL A 152 12.22 -11.22 -17.85
CA VAL A 152 12.45 -10.57 -19.14
C VAL A 152 13.96 -10.48 -19.43
N ALA A 153 14.77 -10.07 -18.46
CA ALA A 153 16.22 -10.00 -18.58
C ALA A 153 16.83 -11.38 -18.87
N THR A 154 16.44 -12.42 -18.12
CA THR A 154 16.88 -13.80 -18.36
C THR A 154 16.47 -14.30 -19.75
N SER A 155 15.24 -14.02 -20.21
CA SER A 155 14.78 -14.42 -21.54
C SER A 155 15.55 -13.76 -22.70
N LYS A 156 16.23 -12.64 -22.41
CA LYS A 156 17.06 -11.87 -23.36
C LYS A 156 18.56 -12.08 -23.14
N ASP A 157 18.94 -12.95 -22.21
CA ASP A 157 20.33 -13.16 -21.75
C ASP A 157 21.03 -11.86 -21.29
N ASP A 158 20.28 -10.93 -20.69
CA ASP A 158 20.81 -9.68 -20.13
C ASP A 158 21.13 -9.84 -18.64
N GLN A 159 22.27 -10.47 -18.35
CA GLN A 159 22.72 -10.77 -16.98
C GLN A 159 22.89 -9.51 -16.11
N LYS A 160 23.14 -8.34 -16.71
CA LYS A 160 23.36 -7.08 -15.97
C LYS A 160 22.06 -6.49 -15.42
N SER A 161 20.93 -6.81 -16.04
CA SER A 161 19.60 -6.34 -15.65
C SER A 161 18.86 -7.30 -14.71
N ILE A 162 19.48 -8.43 -14.34
CA ILE A 162 18.89 -9.40 -13.40
C ILE A 162 18.89 -8.80 -11.99
N LEU A 163 17.70 -8.73 -11.39
CA LEU A 163 17.51 -8.30 -10.02
C LEU A 163 17.62 -9.51 -9.07
N THR A 164 18.22 -9.27 -7.91
CA THR A 164 18.42 -10.27 -6.85
C THR A 164 17.52 -9.97 -5.64
N MET A 165 17.39 -10.93 -4.72
CA MET A 165 16.68 -10.70 -3.45
C MET A 165 17.27 -9.55 -2.62
N ARG A 166 18.56 -9.20 -2.81
CA ARG A 166 19.13 -8.00 -2.20
C ARG A 166 18.42 -6.73 -2.69
N HIS A 167 18.10 -6.63 -3.97
CA HIS A 167 17.34 -5.50 -4.52
C HIS A 167 15.93 -5.45 -3.92
N VAL A 168 15.27 -6.61 -3.78
CA VAL A 168 13.95 -6.71 -3.13
C VAL A 168 14.00 -6.21 -1.69
N LEU A 169 14.99 -6.63 -0.90
CA LEU A 169 15.14 -6.19 0.49
C LEU A 169 15.50 -4.69 0.60
N VAL A 170 16.33 -4.16 -0.30
CA VAL A 170 16.60 -2.70 -0.36
C VAL A 170 15.30 -1.92 -0.64
N ALA A 171 14.54 -2.35 -1.65
CA ALA A 171 13.26 -1.74 -1.98
C ALA A 171 12.27 -1.82 -0.81
N LEU A 172 12.24 -2.97 -0.11
CA LEU A 172 11.38 -3.16 1.04
C LEU A 172 11.70 -2.19 2.18
N ILE A 173 12.97 -2.12 2.59
CA ILE A 173 13.43 -1.22 3.65
C ILE A 173 13.10 0.23 3.31
N LYS A 174 13.34 0.64 2.06
CA LYS A 174 13.07 2.00 1.61
C LYS A 174 11.58 2.32 1.55
N ALA A 175 10.74 1.38 1.10
CA ALA A 175 9.30 1.55 1.09
C ALA A 175 8.73 1.71 2.52
N TYR A 176 9.24 0.91 3.46
CA TYR A 176 8.87 0.99 4.88
C TYR A 176 9.21 2.36 5.44
N GLU A 177 10.42 2.85 5.19
CA GLU A 177 10.87 4.13 5.73
C GLU A 177 10.05 5.29 5.16
N ILE A 178 9.79 5.31 3.84
CA ILE A 178 8.95 6.34 3.21
C ILE A 178 7.57 6.33 3.85
N GLN A 179 6.87 5.20 3.86
CA GLN A 179 5.53 5.11 4.42
C GLN A 179 5.48 5.44 5.93
N GLY A 180 6.41 4.89 6.73
CA GLY A 180 6.44 5.09 8.17
C GLY A 180 6.82 6.51 8.62
N CYS A 181 7.72 7.19 7.90
CA CYS A 181 8.05 8.58 8.22
C CYS A 181 6.87 9.52 7.96
N PHE A 182 6.14 9.34 6.85
CA PHE A 182 4.94 10.14 6.60
C PHE A 182 3.85 9.84 7.64
N GLN A 183 3.56 8.58 7.93
CA GLN A 183 2.47 8.24 8.86
C GLN A 183 2.72 8.71 10.30
N GLY A 184 3.99 8.91 10.69
CA GLY A 184 4.37 9.21 12.08
C GLY A 184 3.71 10.46 12.66
N LYS A 185 3.53 11.52 11.86
CA LYS A 185 2.88 12.78 12.27
C LYS A 185 1.71 13.20 11.38
N ASN A 186 1.47 12.51 10.28
CA ASN A 186 0.47 12.89 9.28
C ASN A 186 -0.70 11.91 9.26
N ALA A 187 -1.83 12.31 9.85
CA ALA A 187 -3.03 11.48 9.97
C ALA A 187 -3.98 11.72 8.79
N PHE A 188 -3.95 10.84 7.79
CA PHE A 188 -4.82 10.90 6.61
C PHE A 188 -6.28 10.57 6.97
N ASN A 189 -6.48 9.72 7.99
CA ASN A 189 -7.77 9.35 8.52
C ASN A 189 -8.58 10.55 9.04
N LYS A 190 -7.92 11.57 9.60
CA LYS A 190 -8.54 12.83 10.07
C LYS A 190 -9.01 13.68 8.91
N ALA A 191 -8.37 13.55 7.75
CA ALA A 191 -8.81 14.17 6.51
C ALA A 191 -9.94 13.38 5.80
N GLY A 192 -10.21 12.12 6.21
CA GLY A 192 -11.21 11.24 5.61
C GLY A 192 -10.65 10.30 4.53
N LEU A 193 -9.34 10.27 4.39
CA LEU A 193 -8.62 9.49 3.38
C LEU A 193 -8.09 8.19 3.96
N ASP A 194 -7.89 7.20 3.09
CA ASP A 194 -7.30 5.93 3.48
C ASP A 194 -5.77 5.95 3.49
N ASP A 195 -5.17 5.13 4.35
CA ASP A 195 -3.73 5.09 4.56
C ASP A 195 -2.95 4.53 3.35
N VAL A 196 -3.62 3.79 2.47
CA VAL A 196 -3.03 3.16 1.27
C VAL A 196 -2.49 4.17 0.25
N ILE A 197 -2.76 5.47 0.41
CA ILE A 197 -2.04 6.54 -0.32
C ILE A 197 -0.54 6.39 -0.11
N LEU A 198 -0.10 6.07 1.11
CA LEU A 198 1.31 5.92 1.43
C LEU A 198 1.90 4.65 0.82
N VAL A 199 1.12 3.57 0.70
CA VAL A 199 1.52 2.37 -0.06
C VAL A 199 1.74 2.75 -1.52
N LYS A 200 0.81 3.50 -2.13
CA LYS A 200 0.94 3.95 -3.53
C LYS A 200 2.19 4.81 -3.73
N VAL A 201 2.44 5.80 -2.86
CA VAL A 201 3.60 6.70 -2.96
C VAL A 201 4.92 5.96 -2.74
N ALA A 202 5.03 5.17 -1.67
CA ALA A 202 6.25 4.43 -1.34
C ALA A 202 6.58 3.38 -2.41
N SER A 203 5.59 2.59 -2.84
CA SER A 203 5.73 1.63 -3.93
C SER A 203 6.15 2.29 -5.23
N THR A 204 5.57 3.45 -5.59
CA THR A 204 5.92 4.15 -6.85
C THR A 204 7.38 4.56 -6.88
N ALA A 205 7.92 5.04 -5.75
CA ALA A 205 9.33 5.42 -5.66
C ALA A 205 10.26 4.22 -5.85
N VAL A 206 10.05 3.13 -5.09
CA VAL A 206 10.94 1.97 -5.13
C VAL A 206 10.80 1.14 -6.41
N VAL A 207 9.60 1.06 -7.00
CA VAL A 207 9.39 0.44 -8.31
C VAL A 207 10.09 1.23 -9.42
N SER A 208 10.06 2.57 -9.36
CA SER A 208 10.81 3.42 -10.30
C SER A 208 12.31 3.14 -10.25
N TRP A 209 12.84 2.91 -9.05
CA TRP A 209 14.24 2.50 -8.85
C TRP A 209 14.53 1.09 -9.39
N LEU A 210 13.67 0.10 -9.09
CA LEU A 210 13.81 -1.27 -9.62
C LEU A 210 13.75 -1.32 -11.16
N MET A 211 12.96 -0.44 -11.77
CA MET A 211 12.86 -0.30 -13.24
C MET A 211 14.05 0.43 -13.87
N GLY A 212 15.00 0.94 -13.08
CA GLY A 212 16.15 1.70 -13.55
C GLY A 212 15.79 3.07 -14.12
N LEU A 213 14.69 3.69 -13.69
CA LEU A 213 14.30 5.02 -14.15
C LEU A 213 15.29 6.07 -13.63
N SER A 214 15.46 7.17 -14.37
CA SER A 214 16.24 8.31 -13.86
C SER A 214 15.53 8.98 -12.68
N LYS A 215 16.27 9.74 -11.86
CA LYS A 215 15.66 10.50 -10.75
C LYS A 215 14.56 11.45 -11.20
N GLU A 216 14.68 12.07 -12.37
CA GLU A 216 13.63 12.95 -12.90
C GLU A 216 12.36 12.19 -13.28
N GLN A 217 12.50 11.00 -13.88
CA GLN A 217 11.35 10.11 -14.12
C GLN A 217 10.73 9.61 -12.82
N ALA A 218 11.54 9.28 -11.80
CA ALA A 218 11.03 8.90 -10.49
C ALA A 218 10.28 10.04 -9.79
N LYS A 219 10.79 11.28 -9.86
CA LYS A 219 10.07 12.47 -9.36
C LYS A 219 8.74 12.65 -10.10
N ALA A 220 8.73 12.43 -11.42
CA ALA A 220 7.50 12.46 -12.19
C ALA A 220 6.51 11.39 -11.71
N ALA A 221 6.93 10.14 -11.57
CA ALA A 221 6.11 9.05 -11.07
C ALA A 221 5.53 9.33 -9.67
N VAL A 222 6.38 9.75 -8.73
CA VAL A 222 5.97 10.07 -7.34
C VAL A 222 5.02 11.27 -7.32
N SER A 223 5.25 12.28 -8.16
CA SER A 223 4.31 13.40 -8.29
C SER A 223 2.95 12.96 -8.82
N HIS A 224 2.92 12.03 -9.79
CA HIS A 224 1.67 11.43 -10.26
C HIS A 224 0.97 10.67 -9.13
N ALA A 225 1.70 9.94 -8.28
CA ALA A 225 1.11 9.23 -7.14
C ALA A 225 0.40 10.17 -6.16
N TRP A 226 0.92 11.38 -5.95
CA TRP A 226 0.30 12.39 -5.09
C TRP A 226 -0.95 13.05 -5.70
N VAL A 227 -0.94 13.36 -7.01
CA VAL A 227 -2.09 13.97 -7.68
C VAL A 227 -3.16 12.96 -8.11
N ASP A 228 -2.84 11.67 -8.06
CA ASP A 228 -3.76 10.59 -8.40
C ASP A 228 -4.96 10.53 -7.42
N GLY A 229 -6.06 9.94 -7.89
CA GLY A 229 -7.25 9.74 -7.06
C GLY A 229 -6.91 8.99 -5.78
N ASN A 230 -7.18 9.60 -4.63
CA ASN A 230 -6.85 9.03 -3.33
C ASN A 230 -8.11 8.45 -2.68
N PRO A 231 -8.10 7.17 -2.30
CA PRO A 231 -9.32 6.50 -1.86
C PRO A 231 -9.84 7.06 -0.53
N LEU A 232 -11.16 7.17 -0.45
CA LEU A 232 -11.86 7.39 0.82
C LEU A 232 -11.76 6.14 1.68
N ARG A 233 -11.82 6.31 3.01
CA ARG A 233 -11.74 5.19 3.96
C ARG A 233 -13.08 4.66 4.47
N ALA A 234 -14.19 4.97 3.78
CA ALA A 234 -15.54 4.61 4.22
C ALA A 234 -15.71 3.09 4.45
N TYR A 235 -15.04 2.25 3.64
CA TYR A 235 -15.06 0.79 3.77
C TYR A 235 -14.35 0.25 5.02
N ARG A 236 -13.70 1.11 5.82
CA ARG A 236 -13.11 0.77 7.12
C ARG A 236 -13.95 1.23 8.30
N GLN A 237 -15.11 1.84 8.06
CA GLN A 237 -15.89 2.52 9.11
C GLN A 237 -17.33 2.02 9.09
N PHE A 238 -17.90 1.84 10.29
CA PHE A 238 -19.32 1.51 10.43
C PHE A 238 -20.19 2.64 9.81
N PRO A 239 -21.31 2.32 9.13
CA PRO A 239 -21.88 0.99 8.87
C PRO A 239 -21.37 0.32 7.59
N ASN A 240 -20.38 0.89 6.91
CA ASN A 240 -19.95 0.48 5.56
C ASN A 240 -18.74 -0.46 5.55
N VAL A 241 -18.41 -1.09 6.68
CA VAL A 241 -17.25 -2.00 6.76
C VAL A 241 -17.43 -3.11 5.73
N GLY A 242 -16.45 -3.27 4.85
CA GLY A 242 -16.55 -4.23 3.75
C GLY A 242 -15.20 -4.74 3.26
N PRO A 243 -15.20 -5.72 2.34
CA PRO A 243 -14.01 -6.45 1.92
C PRO A 243 -12.97 -5.58 1.20
N ARG A 244 -13.34 -4.37 0.74
CA ARG A 244 -12.36 -3.42 0.17
C ARG A 244 -11.22 -3.09 1.12
N LYS A 245 -11.45 -3.11 2.44
CA LYS A 245 -10.36 -2.90 3.42
C LYS A 245 -9.25 -3.95 3.33
N ASN A 246 -9.54 -5.13 2.77
CA ASN A 246 -8.65 -6.28 2.68
C ASN A 246 -7.81 -6.27 1.39
N TRP A 247 -8.25 -5.58 0.33
CA TRP A 247 -7.54 -5.52 -0.96
C TRP A 247 -7.15 -4.12 -1.44
N ALA A 248 -7.57 -3.05 -0.74
CA ALA A 248 -7.24 -1.67 -1.10
C ALA A 248 -5.72 -1.41 -1.21
N ALA A 249 -4.91 -2.12 -0.42
CA ALA A 249 -3.46 -1.99 -0.51
C ALA A 249 -2.87 -2.68 -1.76
N GLY A 250 -3.48 -3.80 -2.20
CA GLY A 250 -3.17 -4.40 -3.50
C GLY A 250 -3.51 -3.47 -4.67
N ASP A 251 -4.65 -2.78 -4.60
CA ASP A 251 -5.04 -1.74 -5.58
C ASP A 251 -4.01 -0.59 -5.62
N ALA A 252 -3.54 -0.14 -4.46
CA ALA A 252 -2.46 0.85 -4.37
C ALA A 252 -1.13 0.35 -4.99
N CYS A 253 -0.77 -0.93 -4.79
CA CYS A 253 0.41 -1.54 -5.40
C CYS A 253 0.30 -1.61 -6.93
N MET A 254 -0.86 -2.05 -7.43
CA MET A 254 -1.17 -2.06 -8.86
C MET A 254 -1.00 -0.67 -9.46
N ARG A 255 -1.58 0.34 -8.79
CA ARG A 255 -1.52 1.73 -9.24
C ARG A 255 -0.08 2.25 -9.25
N ALA A 256 0.72 1.94 -8.24
CA ALA A 256 2.12 2.35 -8.19
C ALA A 256 2.94 1.83 -9.38
N VAL A 257 2.75 0.56 -9.77
CA VAL A 257 3.39 -0.02 -10.96
C VAL A 257 2.94 0.70 -12.23
N GLN A 258 1.64 0.96 -12.39
CA GLN A 258 1.13 1.71 -13.54
C GLN A 258 1.74 3.11 -13.65
N LEU A 259 1.83 3.84 -12.54
CA LEU A 259 2.39 5.20 -12.54
C LEU A 259 3.88 5.22 -12.89
N ALA A 260 4.65 4.25 -12.40
CA ALA A 260 6.05 4.08 -12.79
C ALA A 260 6.18 3.75 -14.29
N LEU A 261 5.31 2.90 -14.84
CA LEU A 261 5.28 2.60 -16.28
C LEU A 261 4.92 3.83 -17.13
N VAL A 262 4.01 4.70 -16.66
CA VAL A 262 3.69 5.97 -17.33
C VAL A 262 4.91 6.90 -17.34
N ALA A 263 5.58 7.08 -16.20
CA ALA A 263 6.79 7.91 -16.13
C ALA A 263 7.95 7.33 -16.96
N LYS A 264 8.03 6.00 -17.09
CA LYS A 264 9.01 5.31 -17.94
C LYS A 264 8.91 5.73 -19.40
N THR A 265 7.73 6.11 -19.90
CA THR A 265 7.58 6.61 -21.27
C THR A 265 8.02 8.07 -21.45
N GLY A 266 8.53 8.72 -20.39
CA GLY A 266 8.97 10.12 -20.43
C GLY A 266 7.87 11.14 -20.17
N GLN A 267 6.72 10.72 -19.61
CA GLN A 267 5.67 11.67 -19.21
C GLN A 267 6.17 12.63 -18.13
N ALA A 268 5.82 13.91 -18.29
CA ALA A 268 6.23 14.97 -17.37
C ALA A 268 5.44 14.91 -16.06
N GLY A 269 6.14 15.11 -14.95
CA GLY A 269 5.53 15.16 -13.61
C GLY A 269 4.87 16.50 -13.28
N VAL A 270 4.16 16.49 -12.15
CA VAL A 270 3.53 17.68 -11.57
C VAL A 270 4.40 18.22 -10.45
N LYS A 271 5.14 19.28 -10.75
CA LYS A 271 6.20 19.78 -9.86
C LYS A 271 5.70 20.21 -8.48
N THR A 272 4.58 20.91 -8.44
CA THR A 272 3.94 21.40 -7.21
C THR A 272 2.73 20.56 -6.81
N ALA A 273 2.78 19.24 -7.05
CA ALA A 273 1.70 18.30 -6.75
C ALA A 273 1.12 18.43 -5.32
N LEU A 274 1.96 18.79 -4.35
CA LEU A 274 1.57 19.00 -2.97
C LEU A 274 1.19 20.46 -2.70
N SER A 275 2.04 21.39 -3.12
CA SER A 275 1.99 22.79 -2.68
C SER A 275 1.20 23.75 -3.57
N ALA A 276 0.76 23.32 -4.77
CA ALA A 276 0.06 24.18 -5.70
C ALA A 276 -1.17 24.83 -5.05
N PRO A 277 -1.32 26.16 -5.08
CA PRO A 277 -2.47 26.82 -4.47
C PRO A 277 -3.79 26.32 -5.08
N ARG A 278 -4.77 26.03 -4.23
CA ARG A 278 -6.13 25.54 -4.55
C ARG A 278 -6.23 24.14 -5.16
N CYS A 279 -5.22 23.65 -5.86
CA CYS A 279 -5.26 22.38 -6.58
C CYS A 279 -4.22 21.34 -6.12
N GLY A 280 -3.27 21.73 -5.28
CA GLY A 280 -2.28 20.83 -4.68
C GLY A 280 -2.88 19.98 -3.57
N PHE A 281 -2.25 18.83 -3.30
CA PHE A 281 -2.67 17.88 -2.28
C PHE A 281 -2.93 18.54 -0.92
N TYR A 282 -2.06 19.48 -0.52
CA TYR A 282 -2.18 20.14 0.78
C TYR A 282 -3.50 20.91 0.93
N ASP A 283 -3.85 21.71 -0.07
CA ASP A 283 -5.06 22.54 -0.03
C ASP A 283 -6.32 21.68 -0.21
N VAL A 284 -6.29 20.72 -1.15
CA VAL A 284 -7.48 19.94 -1.54
C VAL A 284 -7.77 18.79 -0.59
N LEU A 285 -6.75 17.99 -0.26
CA LEU A 285 -6.90 16.69 0.39
C LEU A 285 -6.37 16.69 1.83
N PHE A 286 -5.50 17.64 2.19
CA PHE A 286 -4.91 17.72 3.52
C PHE A 286 -5.40 18.93 4.35
N ARG A 287 -6.51 19.56 3.93
CA ARG A 287 -7.20 20.66 4.63
C ARG A 287 -6.29 21.86 4.93
N GLY A 288 -5.40 22.17 3.99
CA GLY A 288 -4.42 23.26 4.10
C GLY A 288 -3.19 22.96 4.96
N ASN A 289 -3.15 21.81 5.65
CA ASN A 289 -1.98 21.39 6.42
C ASN A 289 -0.81 21.01 5.49
N THR A 290 0.38 20.91 6.05
CA THR A 290 1.59 20.38 5.37
C THR A 290 2.10 19.17 6.10
N PHE A 291 2.89 18.34 5.42
CA PHE A 291 3.50 17.20 6.08
C PHE A 291 4.52 17.64 7.13
N ASP A 292 4.45 17.00 8.30
CA ASP A 292 5.47 17.06 9.34
C ASP A 292 6.32 15.79 9.27
N LEU A 293 7.60 15.96 8.93
CA LEU A 293 8.58 14.88 8.79
C LEU A 293 9.74 15.18 9.77
N PRO A 294 9.58 14.88 11.06
CA PRO A 294 10.51 15.34 12.11
C PRO A 294 11.87 14.66 12.08
N ARG A 295 12.04 13.66 11.20
CA ARG A 295 13.27 12.88 11.06
C ARG A 295 13.58 12.65 9.58
N PRO A 296 14.86 12.62 9.19
CA PRO A 296 15.26 12.19 7.86
C PRO A 296 14.92 10.71 7.66
N PHE A 297 14.76 10.30 6.40
CA PHE A 297 14.62 8.88 6.07
C PHE A 297 15.91 8.12 6.42
N GLY A 298 15.78 6.99 7.11
CA GLY A 298 16.86 6.05 7.40
C GLY A 298 16.39 4.61 7.26
N THR A 299 16.44 3.85 8.35
CA THR A 299 15.98 2.43 8.41
C THR A 299 15.12 2.14 9.63
N SER A 300 14.72 3.17 10.37
CA SER A 300 14.12 2.98 11.68
C SER A 300 12.73 2.33 11.61
N VAL A 301 11.97 2.48 10.53
CA VAL A 301 10.64 1.86 10.42
C VAL A 301 10.75 0.33 10.40
N ILE A 302 11.57 -0.22 9.51
CA ILE A 302 11.73 -1.68 9.41
C ILE A 302 12.34 -2.28 10.69
N GLU A 303 13.24 -1.54 11.34
CA GLU A 303 13.83 -1.94 12.61
C GLU A 303 12.81 -2.06 13.74
N ASN A 304 11.69 -1.31 13.67
CA ASN A 304 10.70 -1.18 14.74
C ASN A 304 9.26 -1.58 14.37
N VAL A 305 9.01 -2.14 13.18
CA VAL A 305 7.71 -2.71 12.79
C VAL A 305 7.21 -3.82 13.73
N PHE A 306 5.91 -3.95 13.93
CA PHE A 306 5.33 -5.02 14.75
C PHE A 306 4.87 -6.18 13.86
N PHE A 307 5.24 -7.40 14.24
CA PHE A 307 4.70 -8.63 13.65
C PHE A 307 3.54 -9.12 14.49
N LYS A 308 2.51 -9.66 13.82
CA LYS A 308 1.31 -10.14 14.50
C LYS A 308 1.45 -11.62 14.82
N VAL A 309 1.03 -11.98 16.03
CA VAL A 309 0.93 -13.39 16.45
C VAL A 309 -0.42 -13.99 16.06
N TYR A 310 -1.45 -13.14 15.89
CA TYR A 310 -2.81 -13.55 15.57
C TYR A 310 -3.39 -12.69 14.42
N ALA A 311 -4.18 -13.32 13.55
CA ALA A 311 -4.91 -12.66 12.46
C ALA A 311 -6.06 -11.80 13.00
N THR A 312 -5.74 -10.63 13.53
CA THR A 312 -6.68 -9.71 14.17
C THR A 312 -6.39 -8.25 13.81
N GLU A 313 -7.37 -7.39 14.07
CA GLU A 313 -7.15 -5.95 14.07
C GLU A 313 -6.12 -5.59 15.16
N SER A 314 -5.15 -4.75 14.82
CA SER A 314 -3.95 -4.54 15.64
C SER A 314 -4.27 -3.97 17.03
N HIS A 315 -5.35 -3.19 17.19
CA HIS A 315 -5.80 -2.67 18.49
C HIS A 315 -6.34 -3.78 19.39
N GLY A 316 -6.80 -4.90 18.82
CA GLY A 316 -7.40 -6.02 19.56
C GLY A 316 -6.42 -7.08 20.05
N MET A 317 -5.14 -7.03 19.65
CA MET A 317 -4.17 -8.09 19.92
C MET A 317 -3.94 -8.33 21.42
N THR A 318 -3.68 -7.28 22.19
CA THR A 318 -3.43 -7.40 23.64
C THR A 318 -4.68 -7.84 24.41
N ALA A 319 -5.86 -7.45 23.93
CA ALA A 319 -7.13 -7.92 24.49
C ALA A 319 -7.33 -9.43 24.26
N LEU A 320 -6.98 -9.94 23.08
CA LEU A 320 -7.00 -11.37 22.79
C LEU A 320 -5.99 -12.14 23.67
N GLU A 321 -4.76 -11.64 23.80
CA GLU A 321 -3.74 -12.24 24.67
C GLU A 321 -4.17 -12.29 26.13
N ALA A 322 -4.85 -11.24 26.63
CA ALA A 322 -5.40 -11.23 27.99
C ALA A 322 -6.57 -12.20 28.17
N ALA A 323 -7.36 -12.46 27.11
CA ALA A 323 -8.51 -13.35 27.16
C ALA A 323 -8.12 -14.84 27.15
N LEU A 324 -7.09 -15.22 26.38
CA LEU A 324 -6.72 -16.63 26.14
C LEU A 324 -6.42 -17.45 27.42
N PRO A 325 -5.65 -16.96 28.41
CA PRO A 325 -5.43 -17.69 29.67
C PRO A 325 -6.72 -17.87 30.47
N ASN A 326 -7.63 -16.89 30.42
CA ASN A 326 -8.88 -16.90 31.18
C ASN A 326 -9.91 -17.87 30.57
N LEU A 327 -9.95 -18.00 29.24
CA LEU A 327 -10.82 -18.97 28.55
C LEU A 327 -10.51 -20.42 28.97
N ARG A 328 -9.24 -20.78 29.08
CA ARG A 328 -8.80 -22.10 29.59
C ARG A 328 -9.22 -22.36 31.04
N GLY A 329 -9.42 -21.31 31.83
CA GLY A 329 -9.92 -21.39 33.20
C GLY A 329 -11.44 -21.48 33.29
N VAL A 330 -12.16 -20.85 32.37
CA VAL A 330 -13.63 -20.86 32.30
C VAL A 330 -14.15 -22.22 31.80
N GLU A 331 -13.51 -22.81 30.78
CA GLU A 331 -13.87 -24.17 30.30
C GLU A 331 -13.78 -25.23 31.41
N ARG A 332 -12.81 -25.09 32.33
CA ARG A 332 -12.68 -25.98 33.49
C ARG A 332 -13.72 -25.73 34.59
N LYS A 333 -14.30 -24.52 34.68
CA LYS A 333 -15.21 -24.15 35.76
C LYS A 333 -16.68 -24.32 35.40
N GLU A 334 -17.05 -24.18 34.13
CA GLU A 334 -18.46 -24.15 33.73
C GLU A 334 -18.95 -25.40 32.99
N GLY A 335 -18.11 -26.39 32.69
CA GLY A 335 -18.57 -27.60 31.97
C GLY A 335 -19.32 -27.25 30.70
N VAL A 336 -18.88 -26.19 30.00
CA VAL A 336 -19.53 -25.67 28.80
C VAL A 336 -19.40 -26.73 27.72
N ARG A 337 -20.47 -27.51 27.51
CA ARG A 337 -20.60 -28.37 26.33
C ARG A 337 -20.48 -27.49 25.10
N GLU A 338 -19.50 -27.78 24.25
CA GLU A 338 -19.38 -27.23 22.91
C GLU A 338 -20.75 -27.30 22.22
N ARG A 339 -21.38 -26.15 21.99
CA ARG A 339 -22.41 -26.06 20.95
C ARG A 339 -21.66 -26.02 19.63
N HIS A 340 -21.33 -27.21 19.11
CA HIS A 340 -21.05 -27.37 17.69
C HIS A 340 -22.29 -26.90 16.92
N GLN A 341 -22.25 -25.66 16.47
CA GLN A 341 -23.15 -25.20 15.43
C GLN A 341 -22.57 -25.77 14.13
N GLU A 342 -23.04 -26.96 13.74
CA GLU A 342 -22.75 -27.51 12.42
C GLU A 342 -23.24 -26.52 11.37
N TYR A 343 -22.31 -25.84 10.70
CA TYR A 343 -22.62 -25.21 9.44
C TYR A 343 -22.87 -26.33 8.42
N PRO A 344 -24.04 -26.36 7.75
CA PRO A 344 -24.31 -27.40 6.78
C PRO A 344 -23.25 -27.34 5.68
N ARG A 345 -22.55 -28.46 5.46
CA ARG A 345 -21.68 -28.63 4.28
C ARG A 345 -22.56 -28.40 3.05
N ALA A 346 -22.13 -27.48 2.18
CA ALA A 346 -22.79 -27.26 0.90
C ALA A 346 -22.80 -28.58 0.10
N ASP A 347 -23.98 -29.16 -0.09
CA ASP A 347 -24.19 -30.31 -0.96
C ASP A 347 -24.04 -29.85 -2.43
N PRO A 348 -23.04 -30.33 -3.19
CA PRO A 348 -22.85 -29.93 -4.57
C PRO A 348 -23.99 -30.35 -5.50
N ARG A 349 -24.94 -31.20 -5.04
CA ARG A 349 -26.00 -31.78 -5.86
C ARG A 349 -27.33 -31.02 -5.86
N LYS A 350 -27.46 -29.91 -5.12
CA LYS A 350 -28.65 -29.05 -5.15
C LYS A 350 -28.38 -27.73 -5.87
N ARG A 351 -28.10 -27.80 -7.18
CA ARG A 351 -28.34 -26.69 -8.11
C ARG A 351 -29.42 -27.13 -9.10
N GLN A 352 -30.67 -27.13 -8.66
CA GLN A 352 -31.79 -26.99 -9.58
C GLN A 352 -32.15 -25.51 -9.63
N TRP A 353 -31.84 -24.90 -10.77
CA TRP A 353 -32.37 -23.59 -11.12
C TRP A 353 -33.82 -23.80 -11.54
N SER A 354 -34.76 -23.19 -10.81
CA SER A 354 -36.11 -22.95 -11.32
C SER A 354 -36.10 -21.67 -12.16
N SER A 355 -36.66 -21.80 -13.35
CA SER A 355 -36.89 -20.84 -14.44
C SER A 355 -37.16 -19.39 -14.07
#